data_AF-A0A1Y6ATS2-F1
#
_entry.id   AF-A0A1Y6ATS2-F1
#
_cell.length_a   1.000
_cell.length_b   1.000
_cell.length_c   1.000
_cell.angle_alpha   90.00
_cell.angle_beta   90.00
_cell.angle_gamma   90.00
#
_symmetry.space_group_name_H-M   'P 1'
#
loop_
_entity.id
_entity.type
_entity.pdbx_description
1 polymer ?
#
loop_
_entity_poly.entity_id
_entity_poly.type
_entity_poly.pdbx_seq_one_letter_code
_entity_poly.pdbx_strand_id
1 'polypeptide(L)' 'MPQQKLTIVPVTLHTENENNSATKPTVLSSNPTCTIKTANAEISFFNGVDEHIIQAVMRELKNG' A
#
# COMPACT_ATOMS: atom_id res chain seq x y z
N MET A 1 10.02 16.15 43.33
CA MET A 1 10.85 15.20 42.57
C MET A 1 12.16 15.90 42.21
N PRO A 2 13.34 15.29 42.41
CA PRO A 2 14.61 15.92 42.05
C PRO A 2 14.71 16.08 40.52
N GLN A 3 15.13 17.28 40.07
CA GLN A 3 15.33 17.60 38.66
C GLN A 3 16.64 16.93 38.17
N GLN A 4 16.52 15.70 37.67
CA GLN A 4 17.65 15.00 37.07
C GLN A 4 17.95 15.61 35.70
N LYS A 5 19.16 16.18 35.53
CA LYS A 5 19.61 16.73 34.24
C LYS A 5 19.80 15.58 33.26
N LEU A 6 18.88 15.46 32.30
CA LEU A 6 18.94 14.44 31.26
C LEU A 6 20.01 14.83 30.23
N THR A 7 21.01 13.97 30.06
CA THR A 7 22.02 14.10 29.00
C THR A 7 21.56 13.28 27.81
N ILE A 8 21.01 13.94 26.79
CA ILE A 8 20.61 13.29 25.54
C ILE A 8 21.82 13.34 24.60
N VAL A 9 22.34 12.17 24.24
CA VAL A 9 23.46 12.04 23.31
C VAL A 9 22.91 11.57 21.96
N PRO A 10 23.18 12.29 20.86
CA PRO A 10 22.77 11.84 19.54
C PRO A 10 23.56 10.58 19.17
N VAL A 11 22.85 9.55 18.73
CA VAL A 11 23.43 8.32 18.19
C VAL A 11 23.04 8.20 16.73
N THR A 12 23.98 7.76 15.91
CA THR A 12 23.72 7.41 14.51
C THR A 12 23.19 5.99 14.48
N LEU A 13 21.92 5.81 14.11
CA LEU A 13 21.34 4.49 13.88
C LEU A 13 21.71 4.04 12.47
N HIS A 14 22.35 2.88 12.35
CA HIS A 14 22.50 2.22 11.06
C HIS A 14 21.16 1.64 10.67
N THR A 15 20.69 1.97 9.47
CA THR A 15 19.49 1.36 8.90
C THR A 15 19.74 -0.14 8.81
N GLU A 16 18.85 -0.94 9.42
CA GLU A 16 18.82 -2.37 9.15
C GLU A 16 18.65 -2.51 7.64
N ASN A 17 19.59 -3.20 7.01
CA ASN A 17 19.53 -3.63 5.64
C ASN A 17 18.48 -4.74 5.53
N GLU A 18 17.25 -4.40 5.91
CA GLU A 18 16.08 -5.12 5.51
C GLU A 18 15.99 -4.92 4.00
N ASN A 19 16.28 -6.01 3.29
CA ASN A 19 15.93 -6.25 1.91
C ASN A 19 14.41 -6.24 1.69
N ASN A 20 13.70 -5.33 2.36
CA ASN A 20 12.55 -4.65 1.81
C ASN A 20 13.02 -4.07 0.50
N SER A 21 12.78 -4.82 -0.56
CA SER A 21 12.64 -4.28 -1.90
C SER A 21 11.78 -3.03 -1.72
N ALA A 22 12.44 -1.87 -1.65
CA ALA A 22 11.79 -0.60 -1.83
C ALA A 22 11.19 -0.77 -3.20
N THR A 23 9.91 -1.14 -3.23
CA THR A 23 9.14 -1.21 -4.45
C THR A 23 9.23 0.22 -4.91
N LYS A 24 10.11 0.50 -5.88
CA LYS A 24 10.21 1.82 -6.49
C LYS A 24 8.77 2.25 -6.69
N PRO A 25 8.37 3.48 -6.29
CA PRO A 25 7.03 3.92 -6.58
C PRO A 25 6.84 3.70 -8.07
N THR A 26 6.06 2.67 -8.42
CA THR A 26 5.78 2.34 -9.80
C THR A 26 5.20 3.63 -10.33
N VAL A 27 5.88 4.22 -11.32
CA VAL A 27 5.40 5.42 -12.00
C VAL A 27 3.90 5.24 -12.17
N LEU A 28 3.10 6.09 -11.51
CA LEU A 28 1.65 5.94 -11.46
C LEU A 28 1.19 5.79 -12.90
N SER A 29 0.89 4.55 -13.29
CA SER A 29 0.49 4.28 -14.66
C SER A 29 -0.88 4.93 -14.82
N SER A 30 -0.99 5.85 -15.77
CA SER A 30 -2.29 6.41 -16.15
C SER A 30 -3.25 5.34 -16.69
N ASN A 31 -2.73 4.15 -17.01
CA ASN A 31 -3.52 2.99 -17.39
C ASN A 31 -3.82 2.10 -16.18
N PRO A 32 -5.08 1.66 -16.01
CA PRO A 32 -5.43 0.73 -14.95
C PRO A 32 -4.75 -0.62 -15.15
N THR A 33 -4.38 -1.27 -14.05
CA THR A 33 -3.83 -2.63 -14.05
C THR A 33 -4.94 -3.66 -14.27
N CYS A 34 -6.14 -3.39 -13.75
CA CYS A 34 -7.31 -4.24 -13.89
C CYS A 34 -8.56 -3.36 -13.96
N THR A 35 -9.49 -3.70 -14.85
CA THR A 35 -10.79 -3.05 -14.95
C THR A 35 -11.89 -4.10 -14.95
N ILE A 36 -12.87 -3.94 -14.06
CA ILE A 36 -14.08 -4.76 -14.00
C ILE A 36 -15.23 -3.94 -14.60
N LYS A 37 -15.88 -4.47 -15.62
CA LYS A 37 -17.06 -3.85 -16.26
C LYS A 37 -18.32 -4.64 -15.93
N THR A 38 -19.34 -3.93 -15.47
CA THR A 38 -20.69 -4.47 -15.21
C THR A 38 -21.69 -3.74 -16.09
N ALA A 39 -22.97 -4.16 -16.07
CA ALA A 39 -24.01 -3.53 -16.88
C ALA A 39 -24.15 -2.01 -16.62
N ASN A 40 -23.91 -1.59 -15.37
CA ASN A 40 -24.21 -0.23 -14.92
C ASN A 40 -22.98 0.53 -14.38
N ALA A 41 -21.83 -0.12 -14.25
CA ALA A 41 -20.65 0.47 -13.62
C ALA A 41 -19.33 -0.10 -14.15
N GLU A 42 -18.28 0.71 -14.03
CA GLU A 42 -16.89 0.33 -14.32
C GLU A 42 -16.03 0.60 -13.08
N ILE A 43 -15.23 -0.39 -12.69
CA ILE A 43 -14.33 -0.31 -11.54
C ILE A 43 -12.90 -0.50 -12.06
N SER A 44 -12.03 0.48 -11.85
CA SER A 44 -10.65 0.46 -12.32
C SER A 44 -9.66 0.49 -11.16
N PHE A 45 -8.73 -0.47 -11.16
CA PHE A 45 -7.65 -0.61 -10.18
C PHE A 45 -6.35 -0.10 -10.78
N PHE A 46 -5.70 0.81 -10.08
CA PHE A 46 -4.40 1.39 -10.45
C PHE A 46 -3.33 0.94 -9.45
N ASN A 47 -2.09 0.80 -9.92
CA ASN A 47 -0.91 0.46 -9.11
C ASN A 47 -0.81 -0.97 -8.61
N GLY A 48 -1.35 -1.93 -9.37
CA GLY A 48 -1.41 -3.32 -8.94
C GLY A 48 -2.50 -3.54 -7.90
N VAL A 49 -3.10 -4.72 -7.94
CA VAL A 49 -4.20 -5.11 -7.05
C VAL A 49 -4.03 -6.57 -6.68
N ASP A 50 -4.20 -6.87 -5.41
CA ASP A 50 -4.13 -8.23 -4.90
C ASP A 50 -5.32 -9.06 -5.41
N GLU A 51 -5.08 -10.33 -5.75
CA GLU A 51 -6.11 -11.22 -6.30
C GLU A 51 -7.30 -11.42 -5.34
N HIS A 52 -7.06 -11.40 -4.03
CA HIS A 52 -8.11 -11.57 -3.02
C HIS A 52 -9.04 -10.35 -2.98
N ILE A 53 -8.53 -9.15 -3.27
CA ILE A 53 -9.35 -7.94 -3.40
C ILE A 53 -10.28 -8.07 -4.61
N ILE A 54 -9.76 -8.53 -5.75
CA ILE A 54 -10.57 -8.76 -6.96
C ILE A 54 -11.66 -9.81 -6.69
N GLN A 55 -11.31 -10.91 -6.03
CA GLN A 55 -12.27 -11.96 -5.65
C GLN A 55 -13.36 -11.45 -4.70
N ALA A 56 -13.00 -10.60 -3.74
CA ALA A 56 -13.95 -9.97 -2.82
C ALA A 56 -14.91 -9.05 -3.58
N VAL A 57 -14.40 -8.18 -4.45
CA VAL A 57 -15.23 -7.27 -5.26
C VAL A 57 -16.18 -8.04 -6.16
N MET A 58 -15.71 -9.08 -6.86
CA MET A 58 -16.57 -9.93 -7.68
C MET A 58 -17.67 -10.64 -6.88
N ARG A 59 -17.36 -11.06 -5.65
CA ARG A 59 -18.35 -11.69 -4.75
C ARG A 59 -19.44 -10.70 -4.36
N GLU A 60 -19.06 -9.50 -3.92
CA GLU A 60 -20.02 -8.46 -3.55
C GLU A 60 -20.89 -8.05 -4.74
N LEU A 61 -20.29 -7.88 -5.93
CA LEU A 61 -21.03 -7.53 -7.16
C LEU A 61 -22.04 -8.60 -7.60
N LYS A 62 -21.77 -9.88 -7.30
CA LYS A 62 -22.71 -10.98 -7.60
C LYS A 62 -23.92 -10.97 -6.66
N ASN A 63 -23.77 -10.40 -5.48
CA ASN A 63 -24.75 -10.45 -4.39
C ASN A 63 -25.54 -9.14 -4.22
N GLY A 64 -25.22 -8.10 -5.00
CA GLY A 64 -25.88 -6.78 -5.00
C GLY A 64 -26.96 -6.61 -6.05
#